data_AF-A0A0M2V1S3-F1
#
_entry.id   AF-A0A0M2V1S3-F1
#
_cell.length_a   1.000
_cell.length_b   1.000
_cell.length_c   1.000
_cell.angle_alpha   90.00
_cell.angle_beta   90.00
_cell.angle_gamma   90.00
#
_symmetry.space_group_name_H-M   'P 1'
#
loop_
_entity.id
_entity.type
_entity.pdbx_description
1 polymer ?
#
loop_
_entity_poly.entity_id
_entity_poly.type
_entity_poly.pdbx_seq_one_letter_code
_entity_poly.pdbx_strand_id
1 'polypeptide(L)' 'MMKYLEEISWETEVWIAETPTHLIHFNGERFLGPYED' A
#
# COMPACT_ATOMS: atom_id res chain seq x y z
N MET A 1 -11.12 1.01 -4.94
CA MET A 1 -9.69 0.91 -5.27
C MET A 1 -9.43 0.25 -6.63
N MET A 2 -9.91 -0.98 -6.90
CA MET A 2 -9.55 -1.76 -8.10
C MET A 2 -9.57 -0.99 -9.43
N LYS A 3 -10.58 -0.12 -9.65
CA LYS A 3 -10.70 0.72 -10.85
C LYS A 3 -9.48 1.63 -11.12
N TYR A 4 -8.78 2.08 -10.08
CA TYR A 4 -7.74 3.11 -10.17
C TYR A 4 -6.32 2.55 -9.98
N LEU A 5 -6.17 1.22 -9.85
CA LEU A 5 -4.86 0.61 -9.53
C LEU A 5 -3.78 0.96 -10.55
N GLU A 6 -4.13 1.04 -11.84
CA GLU A 6 -3.21 1.37 -12.92
C GLU A 6 -2.84 2.86 -13.00
N GLU A 7 -3.63 3.72 -12.34
CA GLU A 7 -3.42 5.18 -12.33
C GLU A 7 -2.59 5.65 -11.13
N ILE A 8 -2.45 4.81 -10.09
CA ILE A 8 -1.68 5.12 -8.90
C ILE A 8 -0.19 5.05 -9.24
N SER A 9 0.54 6.13 -8.98
CA SER A 9 1.97 6.20 -9.23
C SER A 9 2.75 5.29 -8.27
N TRP A 10 3.86 4.72 -8.75
CA TRP A 10 4.85 4.06 -7.90
C TRP A 10 5.39 5.02 -6.83
N GLU A 11 5.99 4.47 -5.76
CA GLU A 11 6.56 5.25 -4.67
C GLU A 11 5.53 6.14 -3.95
N THR A 12 4.26 5.73 -3.97
CA THR A 12 3.18 6.35 -3.22
C THR A 12 2.58 5.41 -2.19
N GLU A 13 1.90 6.00 -1.22
CA GLU A 13 1.23 5.30 -0.13
C GLU A 13 -0.26 5.58 -0.22
N VAL A 14 -1.08 4.53 -0.09
CA VAL A 14 -2.53 4.64 -0.21
C VAL A 14 -3.21 4.06 1.02
N TRP A 15 -4.16 4.83 1.54
CA TRP A 15 -5.01 4.47 2.67
C TRP A 15 -6.44 4.16 2.21
N ILE A 16 -7.13 3.27 2.93
CA ILE A 16 -8.50 2.85 2.64
C ILE A 16 -9.37 3.15 3.86
N ALA A 17 -10.47 3.87 3.67
CA ALA A 17 -11.31 4.35 4.76
C ALA A 17 -11.96 3.22 5.56
N GLU A 18 -12.37 2.14 4.89
CA GLU A 18 -12.97 0.97 5.50
C GLU A 18 -11.97 0.14 6.33
N THR A 19 -10.67 0.31 6.12
CA THR A 19 -9.60 -0.38 6.86
C THR A 19 -8.54 0.62 7.34
N PRO A 20 -8.91 1.52 8.28
CA PRO A 20 -8.14 2.72 8.55
C PRO A 20 -6.78 2.46 9.21
N THR A 21 -6.58 1.24 9.73
CA THR A 21 -5.34 0.79 10.40
C THR A 21 -4.32 0.18 9.44
N HIS A 22 -4.63 0.08 8.14
CA HIS A 22 -3.76 -0.52 7.13
C HIS A 22 -3.37 0.51 6.06
N LEU A 23 -2.19 0.33 5.48
CA LEU A 23 -1.63 1.19 4.44
C LEU A 23 -0.97 0.32 3.36
N ILE A 24 -1.09 0.72 2.10
CA ILE A 24 -0.44 0.05 0.97
C ILE A 24 0.73 0.93 0.51
N HIS A 25 1.93 0.34 0.45
CA HIS A 25 3.13 0.98 -0.12
C HIS A 25 3.39 0.42 -1.54
N PHE A 26 3.21 1.25 -2.57
CA PHE A 26 3.52 0.85 -3.95
C PHE A 26 5.03 0.97 -4.19
N ASN A 27 5.68 -0.13 -4.61
CA ASN A 27 7.14 -0.24 -4.81
C ASN A 27 7.99 -0.13 -3.53
N GLY A 28 7.50 -0.66 -2.40
CA GLY A 28 8.16 -0.59 -1.11
C GLY A 28 9.18 -1.69 -0.82
N GLU A 29 10.18 -1.92 -1.68
CA GLU A 29 11.15 -3.03 -1.52
C GLU A 29 11.88 -3.05 -0.17
N ARG A 30 12.11 -1.87 0.44
CA ARG A 30 12.70 -1.75 1.78
C ARG A 30 11.90 -2.40 2.90
N PHE A 31 10.62 -2.70 2.66
CA PHE A 31 9.69 -3.28 3.61
C PHE A 31 9.52 -4.79 3.41
N LEU A 32 10.31 -5.41 2.53
CA LEU A 32 10.31 -6.85 2.36
C LEU A 32 10.90 -7.53 3.59
N GLY A 33 10.12 -8.40 4.21
CA GLY A 33 10.49 -9.15 5.40
C GLY A 33 9.25 -9.70 6.09
N PRO A 34 9.41 -10.66 7.00
CA PRO A 34 8.30 -11.09 7.85
C PRO A 34 7.87 -9.91 8.75
N TYR A 35 6.57 -9.83 9.01
CA TYR A 35 6.07 -9.00 10.11
C TYR A 35 6.48 -9.64 11.44
N GLU A 36 6.82 -8.81 12.42
CA GLU A 36 7.04 -9.27 13.80
C GLU A 36 5.70 -9.69 14.43
N ASP A 37 5.76 -10.64 15.37
CA ASP A 37 4.61 -11.14 16.13
C ASP A 37 4.13 -10.16 17.22
#